data_AF-A0A3M1GDF0-F1
#
_entry.id   AF-A0A3M1GDF0-F1
#
_cell.length_a   1.000
_cell.length_b   1.000
_cell.length_c   1.000
_cell.angle_alpha   90.00
_cell.angle_beta   90.00
_cell.angle_gamma   90.00
#
_symmetry.space_group_name_H-M   'P 1'
#
loop_
_entity.id
_entity.type
_entity.pdbx_description
1 polymer ?
#
loop_
_entity_poly.entity_id
_entity_poly.type
_entity_poly.pdbx_seq_one_letter_code
_entity_poly.pdbx_strand_id
1 'polypeptide(L)'
;MMLLMIGRSKSSSTRRRRILAFRSSALVMAGLLAAILGTVAAGLSASSAMVVFDFIVRARPRISDATRVNLGRAIMVGILILCAILAPGIKSFQGVFGYLVRIWSLLAPPVFVCVVYGIFSKRATSRGAVATLSVGCTLGAVAFWYLGRPDLLESMPVYLRSPLNLGFLITVACGTVMWFGRAKDPVPSAQEVARRETRHDGEVMSPGERLIYRTGLTLLIVVLIGVTFVFSPWGLALFQ
;
A
#
# COMPACT_ATOMS: atom_id res chain seq x y z
N MET A 1 56.36 -34.85 -11.63
CA MET A 1 55.78 -33.78 -12.49
C MET A 1 54.25 -33.87 -12.66
N MET A 2 53.64 -35.06 -12.57
CA MET A 2 52.18 -35.28 -12.79
C MET A 2 51.28 -34.84 -11.61
N LEU A 3 51.78 -34.88 -10.36
CA LEU A 3 51.04 -34.43 -9.15
C LEU A 3 50.89 -32.89 -9.05
N LEU A 4 51.81 -32.11 -9.62
CA LEU A 4 51.72 -30.63 -9.67
C LEU A 4 50.68 -30.12 -10.68
N MET A 5 50.41 -30.89 -11.75
CA MET A 5 49.36 -30.55 -12.73
C MET A 5 47.95 -30.83 -12.20
N ILE A 6 47.76 -31.86 -11.37
CA ILE A 6 46.47 -32.16 -10.73
C ILE A 6 46.09 -31.12 -9.66
N GLY A 7 47.06 -30.58 -8.91
CA GLY A 7 46.84 -29.50 -7.94
C GLY A 7 46.42 -28.17 -8.58
N ARG A 8 47.00 -27.80 -9.74
CA ARG A 8 46.59 -26.58 -10.48
C ARG A 8 45.21 -26.71 -11.14
N SER A 9 44.80 -27.91 -11.55
CA SER A 9 43.49 -28.17 -12.17
C SER A 9 42.31 -28.12 -11.17
N LYS A 10 42.48 -28.65 -9.96
CA LYS A 10 41.46 -28.52 -8.88
C LYS A 10 41.36 -27.07 -8.35
N SER A 11 42.48 -26.36 -8.30
CA SER A 11 42.52 -24.95 -7.85
C SER A 11 41.84 -23.99 -8.83
N SER A 12 42.03 -24.17 -10.15
CA SER A 12 41.44 -23.31 -11.18
C SER A 12 39.92 -23.50 -11.32
N SER A 13 39.42 -24.73 -11.20
CA SER A 13 37.97 -25.04 -11.24
C SER A 13 37.22 -24.53 -10.01
N THR A 14 37.85 -24.55 -8.83
CA THR A 14 37.29 -23.99 -7.60
C THR A 14 37.31 -22.46 -7.60
N ARG A 15 38.33 -21.83 -8.21
CA ARG A 15 38.39 -20.37 -8.39
C ARG A 15 37.35 -19.87 -9.40
N ARG A 16 37.15 -20.58 -10.52
CA ARG A 16 36.07 -20.26 -11.49
C ARG A 16 34.67 -20.36 -10.90
N ARG A 17 34.37 -21.39 -10.11
CA ARG A 17 33.06 -21.51 -9.43
C ARG A 17 32.80 -20.38 -8.44
N ARG A 18 33.82 -19.96 -7.68
CA ARG A 18 33.71 -18.79 -6.78
C ARG A 18 33.49 -17.49 -7.54
N ILE A 19 34.15 -17.29 -8.69
CA ILE A 19 33.94 -16.11 -9.53
C ILE A 19 32.54 -16.12 -10.16
N LEU A 20 32.04 -17.27 -10.63
CA LEU A 20 30.69 -17.40 -11.17
C LEU A 20 29.62 -17.17 -10.09
N ALA A 21 29.78 -17.75 -8.91
CA ALA A 21 28.89 -17.53 -7.76
C ALA A 21 28.92 -16.07 -7.27
N PHE A 22 30.10 -15.43 -7.27
CA PHE A 22 30.24 -14.02 -6.94
C PHE A 22 29.54 -13.12 -7.97
N ARG A 23 29.67 -13.43 -9.27
CA ARG A 23 28.98 -12.70 -10.35
C ARG A 23 27.46 -12.81 -10.23
N SER A 24 26.92 -13.99 -9.94
CA SER A 24 25.47 -14.14 -9.73
C SER A 24 24.99 -13.39 -8.48
N SER A 25 25.73 -13.45 -7.37
CA SER A 25 25.37 -12.73 -6.14
C SER A 25 25.42 -11.22 -6.32
N ALA A 26 26.42 -10.70 -7.04
CA ALA A 26 26.52 -9.27 -7.35
C ALA A 26 25.35 -8.81 -8.24
N LEU A 27 24.94 -9.62 -9.22
CA LEU A 27 23.78 -9.34 -10.06
C LEU A 27 22.47 -9.29 -9.25
N VAL A 28 22.28 -10.25 -8.34
CA VAL A 28 21.10 -10.31 -7.46
C VAL A 28 21.07 -9.10 -6.52
N MET A 29 22.21 -8.73 -5.93
CA MET A 29 22.27 -7.54 -5.06
C MET A 29 22.02 -6.25 -5.83
N ALA A 30 22.57 -6.11 -7.04
CA ALA A 30 22.30 -4.96 -7.89
C ALA A 30 20.81 -4.86 -8.26
N GLY A 31 20.17 -5.99 -8.61
CA GLY A 31 18.74 -6.06 -8.90
C GLY A 31 17.87 -5.70 -7.70
N LEU A 32 18.22 -6.21 -6.50
CA LEU A 32 17.51 -5.89 -5.26
C LEU A 32 17.60 -4.40 -4.92
N LEU A 33 18.80 -3.81 -5.02
CA LEU A 33 19.01 -2.38 -4.80
C LEU A 33 18.23 -1.54 -5.81
N ALA A 34 18.25 -1.93 -7.09
CA ALA A 34 17.46 -1.26 -8.13
C ALA A 34 15.95 -1.33 -7.84
N ALA A 35 15.44 -2.47 -7.38
CA ALA A 35 14.03 -2.65 -7.03
C ALA A 35 13.61 -1.77 -5.82
N ILE A 36 14.46 -1.68 -4.80
CA ILE A 36 14.24 -0.81 -3.64
C ILE A 36 14.23 0.66 -4.07
N LEU A 37 15.24 1.07 -4.85
CA LEU A 37 15.33 2.44 -5.37
C LEU A 37 14.12 2.80 -6.24
N GLY A 38 13.62 1.86 -7.05
CA GLY A 38 12.40 2.05 -7.85
C GLY A 38 11.17 2.30 -7.00
N THR A 39 10.99 1.53 -5.92
CA THR A 39 9.86 1.70 -4.98
C THR A 39 9.95 3.03 -4.25
N VAL A 40 11.15 3.43 -3.81
CA VAL A 40 11.38 4.72 -3.15
C VAL A 40 11.12 5.89 -4.10
N ALA A 41 11.60 5.81 -5.34
CA ALA A 41 11.38 6.84 -6.35
C ALA A 41 9.89 7.01 -6.67
N ALA A 42 9.15 5.90 -6.81
CA ALA A 42 7.71 5.92 -7.02
C ALA A 42 6.94 6.49 -5.81
N GLY A 43 7.34 6.14 -4.59
CA GLY A 43 6.74 6.68 -3.38
C GLY A 43 6.95 8.19 -3.23
N LEU A 44 8.16 8.66 -3.54
CA LEU A 44 8.51 10.08 -3.49
C LEU A 44 7.79 10.91 -4.56
N SER A 45 7.62 10.38 -5.78
CA SER A 45 6.89 11.08 -6.85
C SER A 45 5.38 11.13 -6.60
N ALA A 46 4.79 10.07 -6.05
CA ALA A 46 3.40 10.06 -5.62
C ALA A 46 3.17 11.06 -4.47
N SER A 47 4.06 11.08 -3.49
CA SER A 47 3.97 12.00 -2.35
C SER A 47 4.13 13.46 -2.76
N SER A 48 5.07 13.76 -3.67
CA SER A 48 5.25 15.13 -4.17
C SER A 48 4.05 15.59 -4.99
N ALA A 49 3.45 14.72 -5.80
CA ALA A 49 2.22 15.02 -6.52
C ALA A 49 1.05 15.32 -5.56
N MET A 50 0.86 14.52 -4.51
CA MET A 50 -0.15 14.79 -3.48
C MET A 50 0.06 16.18 -2.86
N VAL A 51 1.30 16.52 -2.47
CA VAL A 51 1.57 17.85 -1.89
C VAL A 51 1.30 18.97 -2.88
N VAL A 52 1.73 18.83 -4.14
CA VAL A 52 1.53 19.85 -5.17
C VAL A 52 0.04 20.05 -5.48
N PHE A 53 -0.70 18.98 -5.77
CA PHE A 53 -2.10 19.09 -6.17
C PHE A 53 -3.02 19.45 -5.00
N ASP A 54 -2.82 18.83 -3.83
CA ASP A 54 -3.75 19.00 -2.71
C ASP A 54 -3.55 20.33 -1.98
N PHE A 55 -2.30 20.81 -1.86
CA PHE A 55 -2.01 22.05 -1.13
C PHE A 55 -1.76 23.22 -2.08
N ILE A 56 -0.89 23.06 -3.07
CA ILE A 56 -0.36 24.19 -3.84
C ILE A 56 -1.32 24.61 -4.94
N VAL A 57 -1.79 23.68 -5.76
CA VAL A 57 -2.77 23.97 -6.82
C VAL A 57 -4.10 24.40 -6.21
N ARG A 58 -4.49 23.80 -5.08
CA ARG A 58 -5.68 24.22 -4.33
C ARG A 58 -5.56 25.65 -3.78
N ALA A 59 -4.38 26.05 -3.28
CA ALA A 59 -4.14 27.40 -2.77
C ALA A 59 -3.91 28.45 -3.88
N ARG A 60 -3.27 28.07 -4.99
CA ARG A 60 -2.99 28.94 -6.14
C ARG A 60 -3.28 28.21 -7.47
N PRO A 61 -4.51 28.34 -8.02
CA PRO A 61 -4.92 27.62 -9.22
C PRO A 61 -4.29 28.11 -10.54
N ARG A 62 -3.62 29.27 -10.55
CA ARG A 62 -3.04 29.89 -11.76
C ARG A 62 -1.51 29.72 -11.88
N ILE A 63 -0.96 28.57 -11.49
CA ILE A 63 0.48 28.29 -11.65
C ILE A 63 0.74 27.69 -13.04
N SER A 64 1.80 28.12 -13.73
CA SER A 64 2.21 27.54 -15.02
C SER A 64 2.74 26.10 -14.87
N ASP A 65 2.52 25.26 -15.88
CA ASP A 65 2.85 23.82 -15.79
C ASP A 65 4.35 23.56 -15.55
N ALA A 66 5.23 24.34 -16.19
CA ALA A 66 6.67 24.26 -15.94
C ALA A 66 7.05 24.55 -14.47
N THR A 67 6.35 25.50 -13.85
CA THR A 67 6.57 25.83 -12.42
C THR A 67 6.05 24.72 -11.52
N ARG A 68 4.92 24.06 -11.87
CA ARG A 68 4.38 22.92 -11.10
C ARG A 68 5.35 21.76 -11.07
N VAL A 69 5.96 21.42 -12.22
CA VAL A 69 6.93 20.32 -12.30
C VAL A 69 8.19 20.64 -11.49
N ASN A 70 8.73 21.85 -11.61
CA ASN A 70 9.92 22.26 -10.85
C ASN A 70 9.67 22.26 -9.34
N LEU A 71 8.49 22.70 -8.92
CA LEU A 71 8.07 22.68 -7.53
C LEU A 71 7.88 21.26 -7.00
N GLY A 72 7.29 20.37 -7.80
CA GLY A 72 7.21 18.95 -7.47
C GLY A 72 8.58 18.30 -7.26
N ARG A 73 9.57 18.64 -8.10
CA ARG A 73 10.96 18.19 -7.92
C ARG A 73 11.59 18.73 -6.64
N ALA A 74 11.36 20.01 -6.31
CA ALA A 74 11.86 20.61 -5.07
C ALA A 74 11.26 19.93 -3.83
N ILE A 75 9.95 19.67 -3.83
CA ILE A 75 9.27 18.95 -2.74
C ILE A 75 9.79 17.52 -2.62
N MET A 76 9.99 16.83 -3.74
CA MET A 76 10.55 15.47 -3.75
C MET A 76 11.91 15.42 -3.04
N VAL A 77 12.80 16.37 -3.33
CA VAL A 77 14.11 16.50 -2.65
C VAL A 77 13.92 16.83 -1.17
N GLY A 78 13.00 17.72 -0.82
CA GLY A 78 12.70 18.05 0.57
C GLY A 78 12.20 16.84 1.39
N ILE A 79 11.27 16.07 0.84
CA ILE A 79 10.76 14.83 1.47
C ILE A 79 11.90 13.82 1.62
N LEU A 80 12.74 13.65 0.59
CA LEU A 80 13.89 12.73 0.67
C LEU A 80 14.86 13.10 1.79
N ILE A 81 15.18 14.39 1.94
CA ILE A 81 16.04 14.89 3.04
C ILE A 81 15.38 14.63 4.39
N LEU A 82 14.09 14.93 4.53
CA LEU A 82 13.34 14.68 5.76
C LEU A 82 13.34 13.19 6.13
N CYS A 83 13.10 12.30 5.16
CA CYS A 83 13.18 10.85 5.36
C CYS A 83 14.58 10.39 5.78
N ALA A 84 15.64 10.96 5.18
CA ALA A 84 17.02 10.64 5.55
C ALA A 84 17.36 11.04 6.99
N ILE A 85 16.82 12.17 7.47
CA ILE A 85 16.99 12.64 8.85
C ILE A 85 16.22 11.74 9.83
N LEU A 86 15.02 11.28 9.46
CA LEU A 86 14.19 10.42 10.31
C LEU A 86 14.65 8.95 10.33
N ALA A 87 15.34 8.49 9.29
CA ALA A 87 15.83 7.11 9.15
C ALA A 87 16.60 6.55 10.38
N PRO A 88 17.55 7.26 11.02
CA PRO A 88 18.25 6.74 12.20
C PRO A 88 17.33 6.40 13.38
N GLY A 89 16.18 7.06 13.51
CA GLY A 89 15.19 6.77 14.56
C GLY A 89 14.58 5.38 14.45
N ILE A 90 14.65 4.73 13.28
CA ILE A 90 14.05 3.43 13.02
C ILE A 90 14.92 2.26 13.55
N LYS A 91 16.22 2.50 13.78
CA LYS A 91 17.17 1.45 14.20
C LYS A 91 16.91 0.89 15.60
N SER A 92 16.16 1.60 16.44
CA SER A 92 15.86 1.18 17.82
C SER A 92 14.66 0.23 17.92
N PHE A 93 13.91 -0.01 16.84
CA PHE A 93 12.71 -0.85 16.88
C PHE A 93 13.05 -2.33 16.62
N GLN A 94 12.79 -3.18 17.61
CA GLN A 94 12.72 -4.63 17.45
C GLN A 94 11.49 -4.97 16.59
N GLY A 95 11.67 -5.08 15.26
CA GLY A 95 10.61 -5.44 14.32
C GLY A 95 9.97 -4.27 13.56
N VAL A 96 10.78 -3.56 12.75
CA VAL A 96 10.35 -2.44 11.87
C VAL A 96 9.11 -2.79 11.04
N PHE A 97 9.05 -4.01 10.49
CA PHE A 97 7.91 -4.47 9.72
C PHE A 97 6.63 -4.57 10.55
N GLY A 98 6.70 -5.08 11.78
CA GLY A 98 5.55 -5.17 12.68
C GLY A 98 5.02 -3.80 13.08
N TYR A 99 5.92 -2.84 13.31
CA TYR A 99 5.55 -1.45 13.55
C TYR A 99 4.89 -0.79 12.34
N LEU A 100 5.45 -1.02 11.14
CA LEU A 100 4.87 -0.52 9.89
C LEU A 100 3.46 -1.08 9.69
N VAL A 101 3.29 -2.41 9.74
CA VAL A 101 1.99 -3.06 9.59
C VAL A 101 0.99 -2.56 10.64
N ARG A 102 1.44 -2.30 11.87
CA ARG A 102 0.60 -1.72 12.94
C ARG A 102 0.11 -0.32 12.59
N ILE A 103 0.95 0.57 12.10
CA ILE A 103 0.52 1.91 11.66
C ILE A 103 -0.47 1.81 10.49
N TRP A 104 -0.14 0.99 9.49
CA TRP A 104 -0.98 0.82 8.31
C TRP A 104 -2.35 0.22 8.65
N SER A 105 -2.40 -0.71 9.60
CA SER A 105 -3.66 -1.31 10.08
C SER A 105 -4.58 -0.30 10.76
N LEU A 106 -4.03 0.79 11.31
CA LEU A 106 -4.80 1.85 11.96
C LEU A 106 -5.18 3.00 11.00
N LEU A 107 -4.34 3.29 9.99
CA LEU A 107 -4.56 4.38 9.05
C LEU A 107 -5.35 4.00 7.79
N ALA A 108 -5.26 2.74 7.33
CA ALA A 108 -5.99 2.28 6.14
C ALA A 108 -7.52 2.24 6.30
N PRO A 109 -8.10 1.83 7.45
CA PRO A 109 -9.55 1.73 7.66
C PRO A 109 -10.37 2.98 7.28
N PRO A 110 -10.05 4.21 7.75
CA PRO A 110 -10.88 5.37 7.45
C PRO A 110 -10.88 5.76 5.97
N VAL A 111 -9.73 5.65 5.31
CA VAL A 111 -9.61 5.93 3.88
C VAL A 111 -10.41 4.89 3.09
N PHE A 112 -10.30 3.61 3.46
CA PHE A 112 -11.05 2.52 2.83
C PHE A 112 -12.56 2.75 2.90
N VAL A 113 -13.10 3.08 4.08
CA VAL A 113 -14.53 3.35 4.25
C VAL A 113 -14.99 4.52 3.37
N CYS A 114 -14.25 5.63 3.35
CA CYS A 114 -14.60 6.79 2.54
C CYS A 114 -14.59 6.48 1.03
N VAL A 115 -13.60 5.73 0.55
CA VAL A 115 -13.49 5.34 -0.87
C VAL A 115 -14.60 4.37 -1.26
N VAL A 116 -14.85 3.33 -0.47
CA VAL A 116 -15.92 2.35 -0.73
C VAL A 116 -17.28 3.06 -0.75
N TYR A 117 -17.59 3.88 0.25
CA TYR A 117 -18.85 4.63 0.25
C TYR A 117 -18.93 5.63 -0.91
N GLY A 118 -17.82 6.26 -1.31
CA GLY A 118 -17.77 7.17 -2.45
C GLY A 118 -18.06 6.50 -3.79
N ILE A 119 -17.59 5.27 -4.00
CA ILE A 119 -17.81 4.50 -5.22
C ILE A 119 -19.21 3.90 -5.26
N PHE A 120 -19.66 3.28 -4.16
CA PHE A 120 -20.91 2.51 -4.14
C PHE A 120 -22.15 3.35 -3.82
N SER A 121 -22.01 4.55 -3.25
CA SER A 121 -23.16 5.37 -2.83
C SER A 121 -23.14 6.79 -3.41
N LYS A 122 -24.17 7.09 -4.21
CA LYS A 122 -24.45 8.47 -4.70
C LYS A 122 -24.89 9.44 -3.59
N ARG A 123 -25.04 8.97 -2.35
CA ARG A 123 -25.45 9.74 -1.16
C ARG A 123 -24.28 10.06 -0.21
N ALA A 124 -23.05 9.68 -0.57
CA ALA A 124 -21.85 9.97 0.22
C ALA A 124 -21.55 11.47 0.20
N THR A 125 -21.61 12.13 1.36
CA THR A 125 -21.40 13.58 1.46
C THR A 125 -19.94 13.93 1.78
N SER A 126 -19.46 15.08 1.30
CA SER A 126 -18.13 15.58 1.67
C SER A 126 -18.00 15.83 3.17
N ARG A 127 -19.07 16.30 3.83
CA ARG A 127 -19.09 16.51 5.30
C ARG A 127 -19.00 15.18 6.06
N GLY A 128 -19.73 14.15 5.61
CA GLY A 128 -19.65 12.81 6.18
C GLY A 128 -18.28 12.17 5.99
N ALA A 129 -17.66 12.37 4.82
CA ALA A 129 -16.30 11.89 4.56
C ALA A 129 -15.26 12.57 5.46
N VAL A 130 -15.34 13.89 5.65
CA VAL A 130 -14.46 14.63 6.58
C VAL A 130 -14.67 14.18 8.02
N ALA A 131 -15.92 14.00 8.47
CA ALA A 131 -16.21 13.48 9.81
C ALA A 131 -15.71 12.05 10.02
N THR A 132 -15.81 11.20 8.99
CA THR A 132 -15.31 9.81 9.03
C THR A 132 -13.80 9.75 9.10
N LEU A 133 -13.11 10.58 8.30
CA LEU A 133 -11.65 10.70 8.33
C LEU A 133 -11.16 11.27 9.66
N SER A 134 -11.82 12.32 10.19
CA SER A 134 -11.42 12.90 11.47
C SER A 134 -11.60 11.91 12.62
N VAL A 135 -12.77 11.28 12.74
CA VAL A 135 -13.04 10.27 13.77
C VAL A 135 -12.11 9.08 13.63
N GLY A 136 -11.87 8.59 12.40
CA GLY A 136 -10.95 7.49 12.14
C GLY A 136 -9.50 7.81 12.49
N CYS A 137 -9.03 9.02 12.18
CA CYS A 137 -7.70 9.49 12.60
C CYS A 137 -7.59 9.62 14.12
N THR A 138 -8.60 10.17 14.79
CA THR A 138 -8.61 10.27 16.25
C THR A 138 -8.62 8.89 16.91
N LEU A 139 -9.49 7.97 16.46
CA LEU A 139 -9.53 6.60 16.94
C LEU A 139 -8.23 5.85 16.67
N GLY A 140 -7.63 6.04 15.49
CA GLY A 140 -6.34 5.45 15.12
C GLY A 140 -5.19 5.96 16.00
N ALA A 141 -5.14 7.26 16.29
CA ALA A 141 -4.15 7.85 17.19
C ALA A 141 -4.32 7.36 18.63
N VAL A 142 -5.56 7.32 19.12
CA VAL A 142 -5.90 6.80 20.45
C VAL A 142 -5.53 5.32 20.56
N ALA A 143 -5.89 4.51 19.56
CA ALA A 143 -5.50 3.11 19.44
C ALA A 143 -3.97 2.93 19.44
N PHE A 144 -3.25 3.75 18.67
CA PHE A 144 -1.79 3.70 18.60
C PHE A 144 -1.16 4.00 19.97
N TRP A 145 -1.67 5.01 20.69
CA TRP A 145 -1.26 5.38 22.03
C TRP A 145 -1.50 4.25 23.04
N TYR A 146 -2.70 3.65 23.01
CA TYR A 146 -3.04 2.53 23.90
C TYR A 146 -2.14 1.31 23.68
N LEU A 147 -1.90 0.93 22.43
CA LEU A 147 -1.01 -0.20 22.13
C LEU A 147 0.47 0.12 22.46
N GLY A 148 0.81 1.37 22.80
CA GLY A 148 2.14 1.78 23.24
C GLY A 148 2.38 1.58 24.75
N ARG A 149 1.34 1.27 25.54
CA ARG A 149 1.43 1.08 27.00
C ARG A 149 1.21 -0.39 27.37
N PRO A 150 2.25 -1.13 27.80
CA PRO A 150 2.13 -2.56 28.12
C PRO A 150 1.17 -2.82 29.31
N ASP A 151 1.12 -1.91 30.29
CA ASP A 151 0.32 -2.05 31.52
C ASP A 151 -1.21 -2.07 31.26
N LEU A 152 -1.66 -1.37 30.21
CA LEU A 152 -3.07 -1.32 29.80
C LEU A 152 -3.43 -2.44 28.81
N LEU A 153 -2.42 -3.10 28.22
CA LEU A 153 -2.61 -4.20 27.29
C LEU A 153 -2.92 -5.52 28.02
N GLU A 154 -2.58 -5.61 29.32
CA GLU A 154 -2.87 -6.76 30.19
C GLU A 154 -4.27 -6.74 30.78
N SER A 155 -4.89 -5.57 30.95
CA SER A 155 -6.28 -5.45 31.43
C SER A 155 -7.34 -5.62 30.33
N MET A 156 -6.92 -5.74 29.07
CA MET A 156 -7.83 -5.84 27.91
C MET A 156 -8.10 -7.30 27.49
N PRO A 157 -9.30 -7.59 26.93
CA PRO A 157 -9.61 -8.90 26.36
C PRO A 157 -8.62 -9.29 25.27
N VAL A 158 -8.26 -10.57 25.20
CA VAL A 158 -7.26 -11.12 24.23
C VAL A 158 -7.52 -10.67 22.79
N TYR A 159 -8.77 -10.48 22.40
CA TYR A 159 -9.18 -10.04 21.06
C TYR A 159 -8.74 -8.61 20.69
N LEU A 160 -8.63 -7.69 21.66
CA LEU A 160 -8.24 -6.28 21.44
C LEU A 160 -6.72 -6.07 21.43
N ARG A 161 -5.95 -7.12 21.77
CA ARG A 161 -4.49 -7.07 21.81
C ARG A 161 -3.84 -7.01 20.43
N SER A 162 -4.52 -7.53 19.41
CA SER A 162 -4.02 -7.57 18.04
C SER A 162 -4.33 -6.27 17.29
N PRO A 163 -3.33 -5.60 16.67
CA PRO A 163 -3.54 -4.34 15.94
C PRO A 163 -4.50 -4.48 14.75
N LEU A 164 -4.61 -5.70 14.21
CA LEU A 164 -5.48 -6.02 13.07
C LEU A 164 -6.97 -6.02 13.45
N ASN A 165 -7.31 -6.60 14.61
CA ASN A 165 -8.68 -6.60 15.14
C ASN A 165 -9.12 -5.16 15.49
N LEU A 166 -8.19 -4.35 16.00
CA LEU A 166 -8.47 -2.95 16.29
C LEU A 166 -8.74 -2.14 15.02
N GLY A 167 -8.00 -2.41 13.93
CA GLY A 167 -8.29 -1.85 12.61
C GLY A 167 -9.70 -2.20 12.09
N PHE A 168 -10.17 -3.43 12.34
CA PHE A 168 -11.54 -3.82 12.02
C PHE A 168 -12.58 -3.02 12.81
N LEU A 169 -12.38 -2.84 14.12
CA LEU A 169 -13.26 -2.01 14.95
C LEU A 169 -13.31 -0.55 14.48
N ILE A 170 -12.16 0.03 14.09
CA ILE A 170 -12.10 1.37 13.51
C ILE A 170 -12.89 1.42 12.20
N THR A 171 -12.79 0.39 11.35
CA THR A 171 -13.60 0.29 10.11
C THR A 171 -15.09 0.32 10.41
N VAL A 172 -15.54 -0.46 11.40
CA VAL A 172 -16.96 -0.50 11.80
C VAL A 172 -17.39 0.88 12.33
N ALA A 173 -16.61 1.49 13.22
CA ALA A 173 -16.89 2.82 13.75
C ALA A 173 -16.98 3.89 12.63
N CYS A 174 -16.00 3.93 11.73
CA CYS A 174 -16.01 4.81 10.57
C CYS A 174 -17.23 4.56 9.66
N GLY A 175 -17.59 3.30 9.43
CA GLY A 175 -18.77 2.92 8.66
C GLY A 175 -20.07 3.45 9.28
N THR A 176 -20.21 3.37 10.61
CA THR A 176 -21.37 3.94 11.30
C THR A 176 -21.42 5.46 11.18
N VAL A 177 -20.29 6.16 11.36
CA VAL A 177 -20.22 7.62 11.22
C VAL A 177 -20.61 8.05 9.81
N MET A 178 -20.10 7.36 8.78
CA MET A 178 -20.42 7.64 7.39
C MET A 178 -21.89 7.35 7.07
N TRP A 179 -22.45 6.29 7.66
CA TRP A 179 -23.87 5.96 7.53
C TRP A 179 -24.78 7.03 8.14
N PHE A 180 -24.42 7.60 9.29
CA PHE A 180 -25.17 8.70 9.90
C PHE A 180 -24.95 10.03 9.18
N GLY A 181 -23.76 10.25 8.62
CA GLY A 181 -23.40 11.46 7.85
C GLY A 181 -23.88 11.46 6.39
N ARG A 182 -24.58 10.42 5.93
CA ARG A 182 -25.11 10.34 4.56
C ARG A 182 -26.24 11.35 4.34
N ALA A 183 -26.31 11.92 3.14
CA ALA A 183 -27.43 12.77 2.78
C ALA A 183 -28.69 11.92 2.55
N LYS A 184 -29.86 12.50 2.85
CA LYS A 184 -31.16 11.90 2.52
C LYS A 184 -31.33 11.83 1.00
N ASP A 185 -30.91 12.88 0.31
CA ASP A 185 -30.93 12.98 -1.15
C ASP A 185 -29.54 12.78 -1.78
N PRO A 186 -29.44 12.36 -3.05
CA PRO A 186 -28.17 12.25 -3.76
C PRO A 186 -27.48 13.62 -3.85
N VAL A 187 -26.18 13.65 -3.56
CA VAL A 187 -25.42 14.91 -3.62
C VAL A 187 -25.31 15.40 -5.06
N PRO A 188 -25.41 16.73 -5.33
CA PRO A 188 -25.33 17.28 -6.69
C PRO A 188 -24.04 16.92 -7.42
N SER A 189 -22.91 16.83 -6.70
CA SER A 189 -21.63 16.41 -7.26
C SER A 189 -21.63 14.96 -7.74
N ALA A 190 -22.27 14.05 -7.01
CA ALA A 190 -22.40 12.65 -7.43
C ALA A 190 -23.30 12.50 -8.66
N GLN A 191 -24.29 13.38 -8.83
CA GLN A 191 -25.11 13.42 -10.03
C GLN A 191 -24.33 13.92 -11.25
N GLU A 192 -23.44 14.88 -11.09
CA GLU A 192 -22.63 15.37 -12.21
C GLU A 192 -21.60 14.32 -12.67
N VAL A 193 -20.96 13.61 -11.74
CA VAL A 193 -20.09 12.47 -12.07
C VAL A 193 -20.89 11.39 -12.81
N ALA A 194 -22.05 10.99 -12.27
CA ALA A 194 -22.91 10.01 -12.93
C ALA A 194 -23.36 10.45 -14.34
N ARG A 195 -23.64 11.75 -14.54
CA ARG A 195 -23.96 12.30 -15.87
C ARG A 195 -22.75 12.26 -16.81
N ARG A 196 -21.54 12.53 -16.31
CA ARG A 196 -20.30 12.44 -17.10
C ARG A 196 -20.00 10.99 -17.49
N GLU A 197 -20.20 10.04 -16.59
CA GLU A 197 -20.07 8.60 -16.90
C GLU A 197 -21.03 8.18 -18.00
N THR A 198 -22.33 8.52 -17.90
CA THR A 198 -23.30 8.21 -18.97
C THR A 198 -22.99 8.88 -20.32
N ARG A 199 -22.20 9.96 -20.32
CA ARG A 199 -21.74 10.63 -21.55
C ARG A 199 -20.55 9.90 -22.20
N HIS A 200 -19.82 9.11 -21.43
CA HIS A 200 -18.61 8.40 -21.87
C HIS A 200 -18.83 6.90 -22.14
N ASP A 201 -20.05 6.38 -21.93
CA ASP A 201 -20.50 5.01 -22.24
C ASP A 201 -20.32 4.55 -23.71
N GLY A 202 -19.72 5.40 -24.57
CA GLY A 202 -19.34 5.04 -25.94
C GLY A 202 -18.09 4.16 -26.05
N GLU A 203 -17.25 4.06 -25.02
CA GLU A 203 -16.10 3.14 -24.98
C GLU A 203 -16.46 1.82 -24.28
N VAL A 204 -17.39 1.09 -24.87
CA VAL A 204 -17.68 -0.30 -24.47
C VAL A 204 -16.54 -1.20 -24.96
N MET A 205 -15.94 -1.97 -24.06
CA MET A 205 -14.89 -2.95 -24.38
C MET A 205 -15.31 -3.80 -25.59
N SER A 206 -14.41 -3.94 -26.56
CA SER A 206 -14.64 -4.78 -27.74
C SER A 206 -14.96 -6.23 -27.30
N PRO A 207 -15.82 -6.96 -28.04
CA PRO A 207 -16.15 -8.35 -27.72
C PRO A 207 -14.91 -9.25 -27.54
N GLY A 208 -13.82 -8.99 -28.28
CA GLY A 208 -12.55 -9.71 -28.16
C GLY A 208 -11.76 -9.38 -26.88
N GLU A 209 -11.71 -8.10 -26.50
CA GLU A 209 -11.06 -7.65 -25.26
C GLU A 209 -11.80 -8.16 -24.03
N ARG A 210 -13.13 -8.23 -24.09
CA ARG A 210 -13.97 -8.78 -23.03
C ARG A 210 -13.68 -10.26 -22.78
N LEU A 211 -13.40 -11.03 -23.83
CA LEU A 211 -13.06 -12.45 -23.71
C LEU A 211 -11.68 -12.64 -23.07
N ILE A 212 -10.68 -11.85 -23.49
CA ILE A 212 -9.33 -11.86 -22.89
C ILE A 212 -9.41 -11.49 -21.40
N TYR A 213 -10.13 -10.41 -21.08
CA TYR A 213 -10.33 -9.95 -19.71
C TYR A 213 -11.03 -11.01 -18.85
N ARG A 214 -12.14 -11.58 -19.34
CA ARG A 214 -12.89 -12.61 -18.60
C ARG A 214 -12.08 -13.88 -18.41
N THR A 215 -11.32 -14.31 -19.42
CA THR A 215 -10.47 -15.50 -19.34
C THR A 215 -9.32 -15.28 -18.37
N GLY A 216 -8.65 -14.12 -18.46
CA GLY A 216 -7.59 -13.73 -17.53
C GLY A 216 -8.07 -13.63 -16.10
N LEU A 217 -9.24 -13.02 -15.87
CA LEU A 217 -9.86 -12.92 -14.56
C LEU A 217 -10.24 -14.29 -14.00
N THR A 218 -10.83 -15.16 -14.83
CA THR A 218 -11.21 -16.51 -14.42
C THR A 218 -9.97 -17.34 -14.06
N LEU A 219 -8.92 -17.29 -14.88
CA LEU A 219 -7.63 -17.95 -14.60
C LEU A 219 -7.03 -17.46 -13.28
N LEU A 220 -7.01 -16.14 -13.05
CA LEU A 220 -6.50 -15.55 -11.82
C LEU A 220 -7.26 -16.05 -10.59
N ILE A 221 -8.59 -16.10 -10.66
CA ILE A 221 -9.45 -16.60 -9.57
C ILE A 221 -9.18 -18.09 -9.32
N VAL A 222 -9.08 -18.92 -10.36
CA VAL A 222 -8.77 -20.35 -10.24
C VAL A 222 -7.42 -20.57 -9.58
N VAL A 223 -6.39 -19.81 -9.99
CA VAL A 223 -5.05 -19.87 -9.38
C VAL A 223 -5.11 -19.47 -7.91
N LEU A 224 -5.82 -18.39 -7.57
CA LEU A 224 -5.97 -17.94 -6.19
C LEU A 224 -6.66 -18.98 -5.30
N ILE A 225 -7.74 -19.58 -5.80
CA ILE A 225 -8.46 -20.65 -5.09
C ILE A 225 -7.56 -21.88 -4.94
N GLY A 226 -6.85 -22.28 -5.99
CA GLY A 226 -5.92 -23.42 -5.97
C GLY A 226 -4.80 -23.23 -4.95
N VAL A 227 -4.14 -22.05 -4.95
CA VAL A 227 -3.10 -21.72 -3.96
C VAL A 227 -3.68 -21.74 -2.56
N THR A 228 -4.85 -21.14 -2.35
CA THR A 228 -5.49 -21.09 -1.03
C THR A 228 -5.84 -22.49 -0.55
N PHE A 229 -6.38 -23.35 -1.42
CA PHE A 229 -6.73 -24.73 -1.09
C PHE A 229 -5.50 -25.55 -0.71
N VAL A 230 -4.42 -25.47 -1.50
CA VAL A 230 -3.15 -26.17 -1.27
C VAL A 230 -2.50 -25.76 0.05
N PHE A 231 -2.49 -24.46 0.36
CA PHE A 231 -1.91 -23.94 1.61
C PHE A 231 -2.89 -23.95 2.80
N SER A 232 -4.15 -24.37 2.60
CA SER A 232 -5.12 -24.51 3.68
C SER A 232 -4.89 -25.82 4.46
N PRO A 233 -5.35 -25.91 5.72
CA PRO A 233 -5.29 -27.14 6.51
C PRO A 233 -5.92 -28.36 5.81
N TRP A 234 -6.89 -28.12 4.92
CA TRP A 234 -7.58 -29.15 4.15
C TRP A 234 -6.74 -29.71 2.99
N GLY A 235 -5.87 -28.89 2.40
CA GLY A 235 -4.94 -29.34 1.36
C GLY A 235 -3.80 -30.18 1.91
N LEU A 236 -3.25 -29.78 3.05
CA LEU A 236 -2.18 -30.52 3.74
C LEU A 236 -2.66 -31.87 4.31
N ALA A 237 -3.91 -31.95 4.76
CA ALA A 237 -4.52 -33.20 5.24
C ALA A 237 -4.81 -34.24 4.13
N LEU A 238 -4.81 -33.83 2.85
CA LEU A 238 -4.97 -34.72 1.69
C LEU A 238 -3.63 -35.31 1.18
N PHE A 239 -2.49 -34.78 1.64
CA PHE A 239 -1.14 -35.19 1.26
C PHE A 239 -0.35 -35.90 2.39
N GLN A 240 -0.99 -36.19 3.53
CA GLN A 240 -0.49 -37.09 4.59
C GLN A 240 -1.31 -38.37 4.61
#